data_AF-M6QDP3-F1
#
_entry.id   AF-M6QDP3-F1
#
_cell.length_a   1.000
_cell.length_b   1.000
_cell.length_c   1.000
_cell.angle_alpha   90.00
_cell.angle_beta   90.00
_cell.angle_gamma   90.00
#
_symmetry.space_group_name_H-M   'P 1'
#
loop_
_entity.id
_entity.type
_entity.pdbx_description
1 polymer ?
#
loop_
_entity_poly.entity_id
_entity_poly.type
_entity_poly.pdbx_seq_one_letter_code
_entity_poly.pdbx_strand_id
1 'polypeptide(L)'
;MGNKLASSLDKLKGIGDFKGDSDFKNASIQTLETYLNIASKDYKRLIELRGLKDKADSNEINQILNRINQDFEKAGTSLNAASEKFAKEYTVQ
;
A
#
# COMPACT_ATOMS: atom_id res chain seq x y z
N MET A 1 -9.30 1.94 -10.84
CA MET A 1 -8.09 1.43 -10.17
C MET A 1 -8.38 0.45 -9.05
N GLY A 2 -9.38 0.70 -8.18
CA GLY A 2 -9.72 -0.20 -7.05
C GLY A 2 -9.91 -1.68 -7.41
N ASN A 3 -10.62 -1.99 -8.50
CA ASN A 3 -10.89 -3.39 -8.89
C ASN A 3 -9.64 -4.20 -9.27
N LYS A 4 -8.60 -3.56 -9.81
CA LYS A 4 -7.35 -4.25 -10.16
C LYS A 4 -6.50 -4.52 -8.91
N LEU A 5 -6.39 -3.55 -8.00
CA LEU A 5 -5.69 -3.70 -6.72
C LEU A 5 -6.32 -4.79 -5.84
N ALA A 6 -7.64 -4.77 -5.70
CA ALA A 6 -8.38 -5.79 -4.95
C ALA A 6 -8.15 -7.19 -5.55
N SER A 7 -8.29 -7.33 -6.88
CA SER A 7 -8.02 -8.61 -7.54
C SER A 7 -6.58 -9.09 -7.38
N SER A 8 -5.58 -8.21 -7.45
CA SER A 8 -4.19 -8.57 -7.20
C SER A 8 -3.95 -9.01 -5.75
N LEU A 9 -4.58 -8.33 -4.78
CA LEU A 9 -4.52 -8.70 -3.37
C LEU A 9 -5.13 -10.09 -3.13
N ASP A 10 -6.30 -10.36 -3.70
CA ASP A 10 -6.97 -11.66 -3.58
C ASP A 10 -6.13 -12.78 -4.19
N LYS A 11 -5.55 -12.54 -5.38
CA LYS A 11 -4.62 -13.50 -6.00
C LYS A 11 -3.42 -13.77 -5.09
N LEU A 12 -2.82 -12.72 -4.53
CA LEU A 12 -1.64 -12.85 -3.68
C LEU A 12 -1.94 -13.58 -2.37
N LYS A 13 -3.14 -13.39 -1.79
CA LYS A 13 -3.62 -14.16 -0.63
C LYS A 13 -3.85 -15.63 -0.96
N GLY A 14 -4.27 -15.92 -2.19
CA GLY A 14 -4.57 -17.28 -2.67
C GLY A 14 -3.37 -18.10 -3.14
N ILE A 15 -2.22 -17.48 -3.41
CA ILE A 15 -1.00 -18.24 -3.74
C ILE A 15 -0.30 -18.74 -2.48
N GLY A 16 0.40 -19.86 -2.60
CA GLY A 16 1.30 -20.36 -1.56
C GLY A 16 2.49 -19.43 -1.33
N ASP A 17 3.22 -19.70 -0.25
CA ASP A 17 4.40 -18.94 0.11
C ASP A 17 5.53 -19.17 -0.89
N PHE A 18 6.36 -18.15 -1.13
CA PHE A 18 7.41 -18.24 -2.13
C PHE A 18 8.55 -19.08 -1.56
N LYS A 19 8.84 -20.24 -2.17
CA LYS A 19 9.86 -21.18 -1.66
C LYS A 19 9.60 -21.64 -0.21
N GLY A 20 8.36 -21.55 0.27
CA GLY A 20 8.01 -21.84 1.66
C GLY A 20 8.28 -20.68 2.64
N ASP A 21 8.77 -19.54 2.17
CA ASP A 21 8.95 -18.32 2.95
C ASP A 21 7.81 -17.34 2.70
N SER A 22 7.14 -16.95 3.80
CA SER A 22 5.96 -16.08 3.74
C SER A 22 6.30 -14.58 3.77
N ASP A 23 7.53 -14.18 4.12
CA ASP A 23 7.87 -12.79 4.43
C ASP A 23 7.66 -11.87 3.23
N PHE A 24 8.15 -12.25 2.05
CA PHE A 24 8.02 -11.45 0.84
C PHE A 24 6.57 -11.35 0.36
N LYS A 25 5.81 -12.45 0.48
CA LYS A 25 4.37 -12.47 0.18
C LYS A 25 3.61 -11.56 1.14
N ASN A 26 3.86 -11.66 2.45
CA ASN A 26 3.17 -10.87 3.47
C ASN A 26 3.48 -9.38 3.33
N ALA A 27 4.73 -9.01 3.05
CA ALA A 27 5.10 -7.63 2.74
C ALA A 27 4.36 -7.11 1.49
N SER A 28 4.25 -7.95 0.45
CA SER A 28 3.50 -7.62 -0.77
C SER A 28 1.99 -7.45 -0.50
N ILE A 29 1.39 -8.29 0.34
CA ILE A 29 -0.01 -8.18 0.78
C ILE A 29 -0.21 -6.85 1.52
N GLN A 30 0.63 -6.56 2.50
CA GLN A 30 0.54 -5.34 3.30
C GLN A 30 0.65 -4.09 2.42
N THR A 31 1.56 -4.09 1.44
CA THR A 31 1.70 -2.97 0.49
C THR A 31 0.45 -2.77 -0.36
N LEU A 32 -0.15 -3.85 -0.88
CA LEU A 32 -1.38 -3.74 -1.66
C LEU A 32 -2.57 -3.28 -0.81
N GLU A 33 -2.66 -3.71 0.45
CA GLU A 33 -3.68 -3.24 1.39
C GLU A 33 -3.52 -1.75 1.71
N THR A 34 -2.28 -1.28 1.92
CA THR A 34 -1.98 0.14 2.10
C THR A 34 -2.40 0.94 0.87
N TYR A 35 -2.04 0.50 -0.34
CA TYR A 35 -2.45 1.18 -1.57
C TYR A 35 -3.96 1.19 -1.78
N LEU A 36 -4.64 0.10 -1.41
CA LEU A 36 -6.10 0.04 -1.47
C LEU A 36 -6.74 1.04 -0.50
N ASN A 37 -6.23 1.16 0.73
CA ASN A 37 -6.70 2.14 1.71
C ASN A 37 -6.49 3.58 1.21
N ILE A 38 -5.30 3.91 0.70
CA ILE A 38 -5.02 5.23 0.13
C ILE A 38 -6.00 5.54 -1.02
N ALA A 39 -6.19 4.60 -1.95
CA ALA A 39 -7.04 4.77 -3.12
C ALA A 39 -8.54 4.87 -2.80
N SER A 40 -9.02 4.10 -1.81
CA SER A 40 -10.45 3.99 -1.52
C SER A 40 -10.93 4.92 -0.40
N LYS A 41 -10.05 5.32 0.51
CA LYS A 41 -10.37 6.14 1.69
C LYS A 41 -9.72 7.50 1.61
N ASP A 42 -8.40 7.58 1.56
CA ASP A 42 -7.69 8.85 1.71
C ASP A 42 -7.92 9.80 0.54
N TYR A 43 -7.75 9.32 -0.69
CA TYR A 43 -8.05 10.14 -1.87
C TYR A 43 -9.53 10.51 -1.95
N LYS A 44 -10.44 9.60 -1.57
CA LYS A 44 -11.86 9.90 -1.55
C LYS A 44 -12.16 11.05 -0.58
N ARG A 45 -11.63 10.99 0.64
CA ARG A 45 -11.79 12.05 1.63
C ARG A 45 -11.16 13.36 1.19
N LEU A 46 -9.99 13.31 0.57
CA LEU A 46 -9.32 14.50 0.02
C LEU A 46 -10.17 15.17 -1.08
N ILE A 47 -10.81 14.37 -1.95
CA ILE A 47 -11.73 14.88 -2.99
C ILE A 47 -12.94 15.55 -2.34
N GLU A 48 -13.55 14.91 -1.34
CA GLU A 48 -14.67 15.48 -0.58
C GLU A 48 -14.31 16.83 0.04
N LEU A 49 -13.18 16.91 0.74
CA LEU A 49 -12.69 18.14 1.37
C LEU A 49 -12.42 19.24 0.34
N ARG A 50 -11.75 18.92 -0.77
CA ARG A 50 -11.49 19.90 -1.84
C ARG A 50 -12.77 20.40 -2.51
N GLY A 51 -13.84 19.59 -2.51
CA GLY A 51 -15.16 20.00 -2.97
C GLY A 51 -15.81 21.10 -2.11
N LEU A 52 -15.38 21.25 -0.85
CA LEU A 52 -15.88 22.28 0.07
C LEU A 52 -15.27 23.66 -0.16
N LYS A 53 -14.22 23.77 -1.00
CA LYS A 53 -13.50 25.02 -1.29
C LYS A 53 -13.07 25.73 0.00
N ASP A 54 -13.43 27.00 0.17
CA ASP A 54 -13.05 27.83 1.32
C ASP A 54 -13.63 27.34 2.66
N LYS A 55 -14.57 26.39 2.64
CA LYS A 55 -15.13 25.77 3.85
C LYS A 55 -14.39 24.51 4.29
N ALA A 56 -13.37 24.08 3.53
CA ALA A 56 -12.62 22.88 3.85
C ALA A 56 -11.75 23.07 5.10
N ASP A 57 -11.62 22.03 5.91
CA ASP A 57 -10.66 22.00 7.01
C ASP A 57 -9.24 21.79 6.46
N SER A 58 -8.45 22.87 6.42
CA SER A 58 -7.06 22.85 5.97
C SER A 58 -6.16 21.94 6.81
N ASN A 59 -6.45 21.77 8.11
CA ASN A 59 -5.67 20.86 8.96
C ASN A 59 -5.95 19.40 8.60
N GLU A 60 -7.22 19.06 8.36
CA GLU A 60 -7.59 17.71 7.94
C GLU A 60 -6.96 17.36 6.58
N ILE A 61 -6.97 18.30 5.63
CA ILE A 61 -6.30 18.14 4.32
C ILE A 61 -4.82 17.81 4.51
N ASN A 62 -4.11 18.60 5.32
CA ASN A 62 -2.68 18.39 5.55
C ASN A 62 -2.39 17.05 6.25
N GLN A 63 -3.22 16.64 7.21
CA GLN A 63 -3.09 15.33 7.86
C GLN A 63 -3.26 14.18 6.88
N ILE A 64 -4.25 14.26 5.98
CA ILE A 64 -4.46 13.22 4.96
C ILE A 64 -3.28 13.16 4.00
N LEU A 65 -2.78 14.32 3.53
CA LEU A 65 -1.61 14.36 2.64
C LEU A 65 -0.37 13.76 3.30
N ASN A 66 -0.13 14.08 4.57
CA ASN A 66 1.00 13.52 5.33
C ASN A 66 0.85 12.00 5.50
N ARG A 67 -0.35 11.51 5.84
CA ARG A 67 -0.61 10.07 5.95
C ARG A 67 -0.35 9.35 4.64
N ILE A 68 -0.87 9.88 3.52
CA ILE A 68 -0.63 9.31 2.18
C ILE A 68 0.87 9.17 1.90
N ASN A 69 1.65 10.22 2.15
CA ASN A 69 3.10 10.20 1.90
C ASN A 69 3.82 9.18 2.78
N GLN A 70 3.52 9.16 4.09
CA GLN A 70 4.13 8.23 5.03
C GLN A 70 3.78 6.77 4.72
N ASP A 71 2.53 6.50 4.35
CA ASP A 71 2.06 5.16 4.03
C ASP A 71 2.69 4.65 2.72
N PHE A 72 2.86 5.50 1.71
CA PHE A 72 3.60 5.15 0.49
C PHE A 72 5.07 4.82 0.78
N GLU A 73 5.75 5.68 1.55
CA GLU A 73 7.17 5.50 1.89
C GLU A 73 7.40 4.22 2.70
N LYS A 74 6.56 3.98 3.73
CA LYS A 74 6.65 2.78 4.58
C LYS A 74 6.38 1.51 3.78
N ALA A 75 5.37 1.51 2.92
CA ALA A 75 5.04 0.36 2.08
C ALA A 75 6.16 0.04 1.08
N GLY A 76 6.70 1.06 0.41
CA GLY A 76 7.82 0.90 -0.52
C GLY A 76 9.08 0.37 0.16
N THR A 77 9.46 0.97 1.30
CA THR A 77 10.64 0.56 2.06
C THR A 77 10.53 -0.88 2.56
N SER A 78 9.37 -1.25 3.11
CA SER A 78 9.14 -2.59 3.66
C SER A 78 9.14 -3.66 2.56
N LEU A 79 8.51 -3.37 1.41
CA LEU A 79 8.50 -4.28 0.27
C LEU A 79 9.90 -4.47 -0.32
N ASN A 80 10.66 -3.38 -0.49
CA ASN A 80 12.04 -3.45 -1.00
C ASN A 80 12.92 -4.29 -0.08
N ALA A 81 12.87 -4.05 1.24
CA ALA A 81 13.63 -4.84 2.20
C ALA A 81 13.29 -6.34 2.15
N ALA A 82 11.99 -6.68 2.08
CA ALA A 82 11.55 -8.07 1.96
C ALA A 82 11.96 -8.70 0.62
N SER A 83 11.91 -7.93 -0.48
CA SER A 83 12.35 -8.38 -1.80
C SER A 83 13.86 -8.63 -1.84
N GLU A 84 14.67 -7.73 -1.26
CA GLU A 84 16.13 -7.87 -1.19
C GLU A 84 16.53 -9.08 -0.34
N LYS A 85 15.89 -9.26 0.82
CA LYS A 85 16.09 -10.43 1.68
C LYS A 85 15.79 -11.72 0.92
N PHE A 86 14.59 -11.80 0.33
CA PHE A 86 14.18 -12.98 -0.44
C PHE A 86 15.14 -13.26 -1.61
N ALA A 87 15.56 -12.22 -2.33
CA ALA A 87 16.49 -12.37 -3.44
C ALA A 87 17.83 -12.94 -2.98
N LYS A 88 18.37 -12.44 -1.85
CA LYS A 88 19.63 -12.90 -1.27
C LYS A 88 19.56 -14.36 -0.82
N GLU A 89 18.42 -14.80 -0.29
CA GLU A 89 18.24 -16.16 0.22
C GLU A 89 17.99 -17.20 -0.88
N TYR A 90 17.31 -16.82 -1.97
CA TYR A 90 16.78 -17.79 -2.95
C TYR A 90 17.24 -17.58 -4.41
N THR A 91 18.01 -16.53 -4.72
CA THR A 91 18.45 -16.22 -6.11
C THR A 91 19.96 -16.31 -6.31
N VAL A 92 20.73 -16.49 -5.25
CA VAL A 92 22.17 -16.78 -5.35
C VAL A 92 22.32 -18.29 -5.57
N GLN A 93 22.23 -18.72 -6.83
CA GLN A 93 22.74 -20.00 -7.32
C GLN A 93 23.72 -19.74 -8.46
#